data_AF-A0A522AT29-F1
#
_entry.id   AF-A0A522AT29-F1
#
_cell.length_a   1.000
_cell.length_b   1.000
_cell.length_c   1.000
_cell.angle_alpha   90.00
_cell.angle_beta   90.00
_cell.angle_gamma   90.00
#
_symmetry.space_group_name_H-M   'P 1'
#
loop_
_entity.id
_entity.type
_entity.pdbx_description
1 polymer ?
#
loop_
_entity_poly.entity_id
_entity_poly.type
_entity_poly.pdbx_seq_one_letter_code
_entity_poly.pdbx_strand_id
1 'polypeptide(L)'
;MCLVALAFRHHPDYPLVVVANRDEYYDRPAQVARFWDDHPHILGGRDDEAGGTWFGVDRRGRWATVTNYRGGALGANARSRGDLPVNFLRAASTPATYAASVLAEAHRFRGFSLLAGTPEHLVYCTNQNASVQTLEPGIYT
;
A
#
# COMPACT_ATOMS: atom_id res chain seq x y z
N MET A 1 -8.11 6.83 -11.94
CA MET A 1 -6.75 6.74 -11.39
C MET A 1 -6.92 6.74 -9.88
N CYS A 2 -6.29 5.81 -9.16
CA CYS A 2 -6.34 5.85 -7.70
C CYS A 2 -5.70 7.14 -7.18
N LEU A 3 -6.21 7.69 -6.08
CA LEU A 3 -5.69 8.89 -5.43
C LEU A 3 -5.45 8.61 -3.96
N VAL A 4 -4.38 9.15 -3.41
CA VAL A 4 -4.07 9.10 -1.98
C VAL A 4 -3.60 10.49 -1.56
N ALA A 5 -4.29 11.07 -0.59
CA ALA A 5 -3.83 12.24 0.15
C ALA A 5 -3.62 11.85 1.61
N LEU A 6 -2.57 12.38 2.24
CA LEU A 6 -2.29 12.07 3.64
C LEU A 6 -1.68 13.25 4.39
N ALA A 7 -1.93 13.28 5.70
CA ALA A 7 -1.25 14.14 6.66
C ALA A 7 -0.53 13.24 7.67
N PHE A 8 0.79 13.23 7.62
CA PHE A 8 1.63 12.41 8.49
C PHE A 8 2.26 13.27 9.57
N ARG A 9 1.97 12.96 10.83
CA ARG A 9 2.46 13.69 12.04
C ARG A 9 2.30 15.21 11.93
N HIS A 10 1.20 15.64 11.30
CA HIS A 10 0.92 17.04 11.03
C HIS A 10 -0.30 17.56 11.81
N HIS A 11 -1.23 16.67 12.19
CA HIS A 11 -2.36 17.02 13.04
C HIS A 11 -2.01 16.84 14.52
N PRO A 12 -2.47 17.72 15.44
CA PRO A 12 -2.17 17.60 16.87
C PRO A 12 -2.66 16.29 17.50
N ASP A 13 -3.84 15.81 17.09
CA ASP A 13 -4.48 14.63 17.69
C ASP A 13 -4.28 13.32 16.90
N TYR A 14 -3.90 13.40 15.62
CA TYR A 14 -3.85 12.24 14.74
C TYR A 14 -2.43 12.09 14.16
N PRO A 15 -1.71 11.00 14.46
CA PRO A 15 -0.38 10.76 13.90
C PRO A 15 -0.44 10.53 12.39
N LEU A 16 -1.61 10.14 11.88
CA LEU A 16 -1.85 9.91 10.46
C LEU A 16 -3.32 10.16 10.13
N VAL A 17 -3.56 10.91 9.06
CA VAL A 17 -4.84 10.98 8.35
C VAL A 17 -4.60 10.55 6.91
N VAL A 18 -5.38 9.60 6.39
CA VAL A 18 -5.30 9.15 4.99
C VAL A 18 -6.67 9.22 4.35
N VAL A 19 -6.72 9.80 3.16
CA VAL A 19 -7.87 9.74 2.26
C VAL A 19 -7.41 9.02 1.00
N ALA A 20 -7.95 7.82 0.77
CA ALA A 20 -7.58 7.00 -0.37
C ALA A 20 -8.84 6.65 -1.18
N ASN A 21 -8.78 6.94 -2.48
CA ASN A 21 -9.79 6.54 -3.44
C ASN A 21 -9.23 5.45 -4.36
N ARG A 22 -9.89 4.28 -4.38
CA ARG A 22 -9.62 3.24 -5.36
C ARG A 22 -10.52 3.48 -6.57
N ASP A 23 -9.92 3.81 -7.70
CA ASP A 23 -10.63 3.87 -8.98
C ASP A 23 -10.36 2.60 -9.78
N GLU A 24 -11.39 1.80 -9.98
CA GLU A 24 -11.35 0.45 -10.53
C GLU A 24 -12.59 0.14 -11.36
N TYR A 25 -12.52 -0.88 -12.22
CA TYR A 25 -13.69 -1.43 -12.91
C TYR A 25 -14.83 -1.81 -11.95
N TYR A 26 -16.05 -1.43 -12.35
CA TYR A 26 -17.27 -1.66 -11.57
C TYR A 26 -17.60 -3.15 -11.37
N ASP A 27 -17.19 -4.01 -12.30
CA ASP A 27 -17.44 -5.45 -12.27
C ASP A 27 -16.38 -6.23 -11.48
N ARG A 28 -15.32 -5.56 -11.00
CA ARG A 28 -14.27 -6.19 -10.19
C ARG A 28 -14.75 -6.36 -8.74
N PRO A 29 -15.04 -7.59 -8.28
CA PRO A 29 -15.56 -7.82 -6.95
C PRO A 29 -14.54 -7.48 -5.86
N ALA A 30 -15.02 -6.89 -4.77
CA ALA A 30 -14.23 -6.59 -3.60
C ALA A 30 -15.08 -6.59 -2.33
N GLN A 31 -14.46 -6.99 -1.23
CA GLN A 31 -15.04 -6.94 0.10
C GLN A 31 -14.82 -5.58 0.73
N VAL A 32 -15.83 -5.11 1.46
CA VAL A 32 -15.73 -3.91 2.30
C VAL A 32 -14.70 -4.09 3.40
N ALA A 33 -14.21 -2.97 3.93
CA ALA A 33 -13.20 -3.02 4.99
C ALA A 33 -13.73 -3.74 6.23
N ARG A 34 -13.05 -4.83 6.59
CA ARG A 34 -13.30 -5.64 7.79
C ARG A 34 -11.98 -6.24 8.27
N PHE A 35 -11.98 -6.76 9.50
CA PHE A 35 -10.90 -7.67 9.88
C PHE A 35 -10.99 -8.95 9.05
N TRP A 36 -9.87 -9.39 8.49
CA TRP A 36 -9.83 -10.55 7.61
C TRP A 36 -9.87 -11.85 8.39
N ASP A 37 -10.53 -12.88 7.85
CA ASP A 37 -10.68 -14.17 8.56
C ASP A 37 -9.36 -14.97 8.61
N ASP A 38 -8.57 -14.94 7.52
CA ASP A 38 -7.27 -15.61 7.42
C ASP A 38 -6.12 -14.81 8.04
N HIS A 39 -6.28 -13.48 8.15
CA HIS A 39 -5.34 -12.58 8.81
C HIS A 39 -6.06 -11.60 9.76
N PRO A 40 -6.53 -12.05 10.95
CA PRO A 40 -7.39 -11.27 11.86
C PRO A 40 -6.80 -9.97 12.42
N HIS A 41 -5.52 -9.72 12.19
CA HIS A 41 -4.85 -8.48 12.56
C HIS A 41 -4.96 -7.39 11.50
N ILE A 42 -5.30 -7.74 10.26
CA ILE A 42 -5.42 -6.82 9.13
C ILE A 42 -6.86 -6.32 9.03
N LEU A 43 -7.01 -5.00 8.96
CA LEU A 43 -8.25 -4.31 8.64
C LEU A 43 -8.07 -3.61 7.29
N GLY A 44 -8.90 -3.95 6.32
CA GLY A 44 -8.87 -3.33 4.99
C GLY A 44 -9.87 -3.97 4.05
N GLY A 45 -10.15 -3.30 2.93
CA GLY A 45 -10.92 -3.91 1.85
C GLY A 45 -10.11 -5.01 1.17
N ARG A 46 -10.77 -6.02 0.61
CA ARG A 46 -10.09 -7.16 -0.03
C ARG A 46 -10.55 -7.29 -1.46
N ASP A 47 -9.60 -7.43 -2.38
CA ASP A 47 -9.89 -7.73 -3.78
C ASP A 47 -10.22 -9.22 -3.91
N ASP A 48 -11.41 -9.56 -4.43
CA ASP A 48 -11.84 -10.97 -4.50
C ASP A 48 -11.23 -11.74 -5.68
N GLU A 49 -10.72 -11.04 -6.70
CA GLU A 49 -10.04 -11.69 -7.82
C GLU A 49 -8.59 -12.05 -7.51
N ALA A 50 -7.84 -11.11 -6.94
CA ALA A 50 -6.41 -11.25 -6.68
C ALA A 50 -6.07 -11.53 -5.21
N GLY A 51 -7.04 -11.40 -4.30
CA GLY A 51 -6.87 -11.68 -2.87
C GLY A 51 -6.12 -10.62 -2.05
N GLY A 52 -5.64 -9.55 -2.69
CA GLY A 52 -4.86 -8.48 -2.08
C GLY A 52 -5.68 -7.31 -1.54
N THR A 53 -5.00 -6.20 -1.20
CA THR A 53 -5.67 -4.95 -0.78
C THR A 53 -5.07 -3.71 -1.43
N TRP A 54 -5.87 -2.66 -1.59
CA TRP A 54 -5.42 -1.33 -2.00
C TRP A 54 -5.06 -0.42 -0.82
N PHE A 55 -5.65 -0.67 0.36
CA PHE A 55 -5.38 0.06 1.59
C PHE A 55 -5.71 -0.84 2.79
N GLY A 56 -4.79 -0.92 3.75
CA GLY A 56 -5.04 -1.62 4.99
C GLY A 56 -4.18 -1.13 6.13
N VAL A 57 -4.63 -1.44 7.33
CA VAL A 57 -3.92 -1.20 8.60
C VAL A 57 -3.87 -2.49 9.40
N ASP A 58 -2.96 -2.57 10.36
CA ASP A 58 -2.97 -3.65 11.35
C ASP A 58 -3.09 -3.13 12.79
N ARG A 59 -3.28 -4.06 13.73
CA ARG A 59 -3.40 -3.75 15.17
C ARG A 59 -2.12 -3.18 15.80
N ARG A 60 -0.98 -3.24 15.12
CA ARG A 60 0.29 -2.67 15.58
C ARG A 60 0.46 -1.22 15.10
N GLY A 61 -0.52 -0.68 14.37
CA GLY A 61 -0.46 0.66 13.79
C GLY A 61 0.32 0.71 12.46
N ARG A 62 0.68 -0.44 11.89
CA ARG A 62 1.25 -0.48 10.54
C ARG A 62 0.14 -0.20 9.54
N TRP A 63 0.46 0.52 8.48
CA TRP A 63 -0.47 0.80 7.40
C TRP A 63 0.25 0.78 6.06
N ALA A 64 -0.47 0.45 5.00
CA ALA A 64 0.06 0.56 3.64
C ALA A 64 -1.05 0.77 2.62
N THR A 65 -0.68 1.42 1.52
CA THR A 65 -1.54 1.61 0.35
C THR A 65 -0.73 1.55 -0.92
N VAL A 66 -1.36 1.08 -1.99
CA VAL A 66 -0.74 0.99 -3.30
C VAL A 66 -1.60 1.68 -4.34
N THR A 67 -0.97 2.50 -5.18
CA THR A 67 -1.61 3.11 -6.35
C THR A 67 -0.98 2.58 -7.63
N ASN A 68 -1.72 2.71 -8.71
CA ASN A 68 -1.32 2.21 -10.03
C ASN A 68 -0.75 3.33 -10.91
N TYR A 69 0.26 2.98 -11.70
CA TYR A 69 0.54 3.70 -12.93
C TYR A 69 -0.26 3.08 -14.08
N ARG A 70 -0.79 3.92 -14.97
CA ARG A 70 -1.38 3.48 -16.24
C ARG A 70 -0.26 3.17 -17.23
N GLY A 71 -0.43 2.10 -18.01
CA GLY A 71 0.55 1.67 -19.01
C GLY A 71 1.56 0.65 -18.50
N GLY A 72 2.28 0.03 -19.44
CA GLY A 72 3.27 -1.02 -19.19
C GLY A 72 2.70 -2.42 -19.41
N ALA A 73 3.23 -3.11 -20.42
CA ALA A 73 3.03 -4.54 -20.58
C ALA A 73 3.94 -5.27 -19.58
N LEU A 74 3.37 -6.12 -18.74
CA LEU A 74 4.09 -7.23 -18.16
C LEU A 74 3.45 -8.51 -18.67
N GLY A 75 4.26 -9.54 -18.85
CA GLY A 75 3.81 -10.87 -19.24
C GLY A 75 2.76 -11.42 -18.27
N ALA A 76 2.10 -12.51 -18.68
CA ALA A 76 0.98 -13.13 -17.97
C ALA A 76 1.25 -13.49 -16.49
N ASN A 77 2.51 -13.49 -16.03
CA ASN A 77 2.92 -13.90 -14.69
C ASN A 77 3.21 -12.73 -13.72
N ALA A 78 2.72 -11.52 -14.00
CA ALA A 78 2.89 -10.39 -13.08
C ALA A 78 2.13 -10.64 -11.75
N ARG A 79 2.79 -10.38 -10.62
CA ARG A 79 2.15 -10.43 -9.30
C ARG A 79 1.16 -9.28 -9.12
N SER A 80 0.13 -9.53 -8.33
CA SER A 80 -0.82 -8.48 -7.92
C SER A 80 -0.09 -7.43 -7.09
N ARG A 81 -0.32 -6.15 -7.41
CA ARG A 81 0.15 -5.02 -6.57
C ARG A 81 -0.49 -5.04 -5.19
N GLY A 82 -1.69 -5.60 -5.07
CA GLY A 82 -2.40 -5.73 -3.79
C GLY A 82 -1.69 -6.66 -2.79
N ASP A 83 -0.72 -7.46 -3.24
CA ASP A 83 0.15 -8.24 -2.36
C ASP A 83 1.08 -7.33 -1.55
N LEU A 84 1.47 -6.16 -2.08
CA LEU A 84 2.47 -5.30 -1.45
C LEU A 84 1.99 -4.78 -0.09
N PRO A 85 0.79 -4.18 0.06
CA PRO A 85 0.30 -3.79 1.37
C PRO A 85 0.08 -4.99 2.30
N VAL A 86 -0.47 -6.10 1.80
CA VAL A 86 -0.72 -7.31 2.62
C VAL A 86 0.58 -7.85 3.21
N ASN A 87 1.62 -7.99 2.38
CA ASN A 87 2.91 -8.50 2.82
C ASN A 87 3.59 -7.54 3.81
N PHE A 88 3.48 -6.22 3.63
CA PHE A 88 3.96 -5.25 4.61
C PHE A 88 3.26 -5.38 5.97
N LEU A 89 1.94 -5.53 5.97
CA LEU A 89 1.13 -5.66 7.19
C LEU A 89 1.37 -7.00 7.90
N ARG A 90 1.85 -8.04 7.20
CA ARG A 90 2.26 -9.32 7.80
C ARG A 90 3.71 -9.33 8.27
N ALA A 91 4.55 -8.49 7.67
CA ALA A 91 5.97 -8.44 8.01
C ALA A 91 6.23 -7.90 9.42
N ALA A 92 7.45 -8.15 9.91
CA ALA A 92 7.99 -7.56 11.12
C ALA A 92 9.10 -6.53 10.84
N SER A 93 9.53 -6.39 9.58
CA SER A 93 10.57 -5.45 9.16
C SER A 93 10.10 -4.00 9.28
N THR A 94 11.05 -3.06 9.31
CA THR A 94 10.74 -1.62 9.24
C THR A 94 10.19 -1.25 7.85
N PRO A 95 9.47 -0.11 7.71
CA PRO A 95 9.02 0.39 6.41
C PRO A 95 10.15 0.49 5.38
N ALA A 96 11.29 1.06 5.75
CA ALA A 96 12.44 1.23 4.86
C ALA A 96 13.02 -0.12 4.38
N THR A 97 13.21 -1.08 5.29
CA THR A 97 13.72 -2.42 4.93
C THR A 97 12.74 -3.15 4.01
N TYR A 98 11.43 -3.04 4.27
CA TYR A 98 10.42 -3.64 3.41
C TYR A 98 10.38 -3.00 2.01
N ALA A 99 10.46 -1.67 1.93
CA ALA A 99 10.49 -0.97 0.64
C ALA A 99 11.71 -1.35 -0.20
N ALA A 100 12.88 -1.53 0.43
CA ALA A 100 14.08 -2.02 -0.23
C ALA A 100 13.90 -3.45 -0.79
N SER A 101 13.27 -4.36 -0.03
CA SER A 101 12.99 -5.71 -0.53
C SER A 101 11.97 -5.72 -1.67
N VAL A 102 10.99 -4.82 -1.64
CA VAL A 102 10.03 -4.64 -2.74
C VAL A 102 10.75 -4.19 -4.02
N LEU A 103 11.71 -3.26 -3.92
CA LEU A 103 12.47 -2.82 -5.10
C LEU A 103 13.34 -3.92 -5.70
N ALA A 104 13.94 -4.78 -4.89
CA ALA A 104 14.71 -5.93 -5.39
C ALA A 104 13.85 -6.87 -6.26
N GLU A 105 12.54 -6.94 -6.00
CA GLU A 105 11.57 -7.72 -6.76
C GLU A 105 10.66 -6.87 -7.67
N ALA A 106 11.00 -5.61 -7.91
CA ALA A 106 10.16 -4.65 -8.63
C ALA A 106 9.70 -5.12 -10.02
N HIS A 107 10.55 -5.88 -10.71
CA HIS A 107 10.29 -6.45 -12.04
C HIS A 107 9.12 -7.45 -12.08
N ARG A 108 8.67 -7.96 -10.91
CA ARG A 108 7.55 -8.89 -10.80
C ARG A 108 6.19 -8.19 -10.78
N PHE A 109 6.16 -6.86 -10.64
CA PHE A 109 4.92 -6.08 -10.47
C PHE A 109 4.76 -5.05 -11.57
N ARG A 110 3.52 -4.80 -12.00
CA ARG A 110 3.19 -3.66 -12.88
C ARG A 110 3.52 -2.35 -12.17
N GLY A 111 3.62 -1.26 -12.93
CA GLY A 111 3.87 0.07 -12.39
C GLY A 111 3.04 0.37 -11.14
N PHE A 112 3.71 0.68 -10.03
CA PHE A 112 3.09 0.97 -8.74
C PHE A 112 3.78 2.10 -7.99
N SER A 113 3.02 2.77 -7.13
CA SER A 113 3.53 3.50 -5.98
C SER A 113 3.02 2.84 -4.71
N LEU A 114 3.89 2.61 -3.74
CA LEU A 114 3.59 2.04 -2.44
C LEU A 114 3.93 3.07 -1.37
N LEU A 115 2.98 3.37 -0.50
CA LEU A 115 3.23 4.02 0.78
C LEU A 115 3.07 2.97 1.87
N ALA A 116 4.05 2.90 2.77
CA ALA A 116 4.03 1.98 3.91
C ALA A 116 4.57 2.69 5.14
N GLY A 117 3.94 2.50 6.29
CA GLY A 117 4.34 3.22 7.48
C GLY A 117 3.82 2.65 8.79
N THR A 118 4.28 3.29 9.85
CA THR A 118 3.82 3.19 11.23
C THR A 118 3.44 4.60 11.70
N PRO A 119 3.01 4.82 12.96
CA PRO A 119 2.79 6.18 13.45
C PRO A 119 4.05 7.07 13.44
N GLU A 120 5.25 6.47 13.44
CA GLU A 120 6.55 7.16 13.55
C GLU A 120 7.31 7.25 12.24
N HIS A 121 7.09 6.30 11.32
CA HIS A 121 7.87 6.16 10.09
C HIS A 121 6.97 6.05 8.87
N LEU A 122 7.29 6.77 7.80
CA LEU A 122 6.61 6.68 6.52
C LEU A 122 7.63 6.53 5.40
N VAL A 123 7.41 5.56 4.51
CA VAL A 123 8.18 5.38 3.31
C VAL A 123 7.28 5.38 2.08
N TYR A 124 7.80 5.98 1.01
CA TYR A 124 7.28 5.92 -0.34
C TYR A 124 8.25 5.09 -1.20
N CYS A 125 7.75 4.16 -2.00
CA CYS A 125 8.55 3.54 -3.05
C CYS A 125 7.78 3.30 -4.34
N THR A 126 8.51 3.31 -5.46
CA THR A 126 7.94 3.12 -6.80
C THR A 126 8.91 2.39 -7.70
N ASN A 127 8.39 1.51 -8.55
CA ASN A 127 9.19 0.83 -9.57
C ASN A 127 9.33 1.61 -10.89
N GLN A 128 8.75 2.81 -11.02
CA GLN A 128 8.89 3.62 -12.24
C GLN A 128 10.31 4.15 -12.44
N ASN A 129 10.99 4.50 -11.35
CA ASN A 129 12.37 4.98 -11.35
C ASN A 129 13.21 4.28 -10.28
N ALA A 130 12.74 3.12 -9.79
CA ALA A 130 13.37 2.31 -8.75
C ALA A 130 13.81 3.13 -7.52
N SER A 131 12.89 3.95 -6.98
CA SER A 131 13.20 4.84 -5.85
C SER A 131 12.49 4.42 -4.57
N VAL A 132 13.17 4.70 -3.44
CA VAL A 132 12.64 4.63 -2.07
C VAL A 132 12.95 5.96 -1.41
N GLN A 133 11.97 6.53 -0.73
CA GLN A 133 12.10 7.78 -0.01
C GLN A 133 11.42 7.67 1.35
N THR A 134 12.15 8.01 2.42
CA THR A 134 11.53 8.27 3.72
C THR A 134 10.85 9.63 3.66
N LEU A 135 9.59 9.68 4.08
CA LEU A 135 8.82 10.91 4.13
C LEU A 135 8.86 11.49 5.55
N GLU A 136 9.21 12.77 5.63
CA GLU A 136 9.17 13.55 6.86
C GLU A 136 7.72 13.88 7.26
N PRO A 137 7.48 14.38 8.49
CA PRO A 137 6.18 14.92 8.85
C PRO A 137 5.69 15.99 7.86
N GLY A 138 4.46 15.87 7.38
CA GLY A 138 3.92 16.77 6.36
C GLY A 138 2.60 16.31 5.73
N ILE A 139 2.13 17.11 4.78
CA ILE A 139 0.95 16.83 3.95
C ILE A 139 1.42 16.42 2.55
N TYR A 140 0.86 15.34 2.01
CA TYR A 140 1.17 14.80 0.68
C TYR A 140 -0.12 14.56 -0.10
N THR A 141 -0.10 14.89 -1.40
CA THR A 141 -1.24 14.81 -2.33
C THR A 141 -0.80 14.33 -3.70
#